data_AF-A0A3S9MWU7-F1
#
_entry.id   AF-A0A3S9MWU7-F1
#
_cell.length_a   1.000
_cell.length_b   1.000
_cell.length_c   1.000
_cell.angle_alpha   90.00
_cell.angle_beta   90.00
_cell.angle_gamma   90.00
#
_symmetry.space_group_name_H-M   'P 1'
#
loop_
_entity.id
_entity.type
_entity.pdbx_description
1 polymer ?
#
loop_
_entity_poly.entity_id
_entity_poly.type
_entity_poly.pdbx_seq_one_letter_code
_entity_poly.pdbx_strand_id
1 'polypeptide(L)'
;MYRVTKINLSNLKQCDQVWTDMPKNEMGRLCLKCSNTIVDFRKMTDSEVAETHLFSEQKVCGLYNKEQLAKPSQEQKQLKLNF
;
A
#
# COMPACT_ATOMS: atom_id res chain seq x y z
N MET A 1 -9.49 -18.96 3.00
CA MET A 1 -8.93 -17.84 2.22
C MET A 1 -9.41 -16.55 2.83
N TYR A 2 -8.54 -15.81 3.52
CA TYR A 2 -8.89 -14.48 4.01
C TYR A 2 -8.88 -13.53 2.81
N ARG A 3 -10.00 -12.86 2.53
CA ARG A 3 -10.10 -11.83 1.50
C ARG A 3 -10.19 -10.47 2.18
N VAL A 4 -9.40 -9.52 1.71
CA VAL A 4 -9.52 -8.13 2.16
C VAL A 4 -10.81 -7.57 1.57
N THR A 5 -11.80 -7.31 2.42
CA THR A 5 -13.14 -6.83 2.01
C THR A 5 -13.32 -5.32 2.17
N LYS A 6 -12.49 -4.68 3.00
CA LYS A 6 -12.52 -3.24 3.23
C LYS A 6 -11.09 -2.71 3.26
N ILE A 7 -10.75 -1.89 2.28
CA ILE A 7 -9.42 -1.31 2.11
C ILE A 7 -9.50 0.18 2.42
N ASN A 8 -8.66 0.67 3.32
CA ASN A 8 -8.51 2.09 3.59
C ASN A 8 -7.01 2.42 3.71
N LEU A 9 -6.47 2.98 2.64
CA LEU A 9 -5.05 3.33 2.54
C LEU A 9 -4.77 4.80 2.94
N SER A 10 -5.81 5.60 3.19
CA SER A 10 -5.69 7.03 3.49
C SER A 10 -4.87 7.35 4.76
N ASN A 11 -4.68 6.38 5.65
CA ASN A 11 -3.84 6.54 6.84
C ASN A 11 -2.37 6.17 6.60
N LEU A 12 -2.03 5.63 5.42
CA LEU A 12 -0.65 5.34 5.07
C LEU A 12 0.09 6.65 4.77
N LYS A 13 1.28 6.77 5.34
CA LYS A 13 2.17 7.92 5.07
C LYS A 13 3.07 7.59 3.90
N GLN A 14 3.10 8.47 2.90
CA GLN A 14 4.10 8.43 1.84
C GLN A 14 5.49 8.59 2.47
N CYS A 15 6.44 7.76 2.05
CA CYS A 15 7.84 7.92 2.42
C CYS A 15 8.52 8.90 1.45
N ASP A 16 8.90 10.09 1.90
CA ASP A 16 9.57 11.12 1.06
C ASP A 16 11.10 10.95 0.99
N GLN A 17 11.61 9.74 1.22
CA GLN A 17 13.05 9.49 1.20
C GLN A 17 13.55 9.13 -0.19
N VAL A 18 14.82 9.48 -0.46
CA VAL A 18 15.50 9.19 -1.72
C VAL A 18 15.78 7.69 -1.81
N TRP A 19 14.91 6.98 -2.53
CA TRP A 19 14.96 5.51 -2.67
C TRP A 19 16.26 5.02 -3.30
N THR A 20 16.89 5.83 -4.16
CA THR A 20 18.12 5.50 -4.88
C THR A 20 19.30 5.16 -3.97
N ASP A 21 19.39 5.80 -2.80
CA ASP A 21 20.53 5.67 -1.87
C ASP A 21 20.35 4.55 -0.83
N MET A 22 19.16 3.92 -0.77
CA MET A 22 18.87 2.92 0.25
C MET A 22 19.46 1.55 -0.08
N PRO A 23 19.93 0.79 0.93
CA PRO A 23 20.43 -0.57 0.73
C PRO A 23 19.28 -1.50 0.33
N LYS A 24 19.53 -2.36 -0.66
CA LYS A 24 18.57 -3.37 -1.11
C LYS A 24 18.41 -4.45 -0.05
N ASN A 25 17.20 -4.96 0.12
CA ASN A 25 16.90 -6.15 0.90
C ASN A 25 16.06 -7.14 0.08
N GLU A 26 15.74 -8.30 0.63
CA GLU A 26 15.03 -9.38 -0.07
C GLU A 26 13.62 -8.97 -0.56
N MET A 27 12.98 -7.99 0.08
CA MET A 27 11.61 -7.55 -0.23
C MET A 27 11.54 -6.15 -0.89
N GLY A 28 12.68 -5.49 -1.12
CA GLY A 28 12.73 -4.09 -1.55
C GLY A 28 14.03 -3.40 -1.11
N ARG A 29 13.91 -2.37 -0.26
CA ARG A 29 15.05 -1.67 0.35
C ARG A 29 14.78 -1.37 1.82
N LEU A 30 15.81 -1.15 2.63
CA LEU A 30 15.63 -0.72 4.01
C LEU A 30 15.51 0.81 4.09
N CYS A 31 14.38 1.31 4.57
CA CYS A 31 14.17 2.74 4.80
C CYS A 31 14.92 3.19 6.05
N LEU A 32 15.87 4.12 5.91
CA LEU A 32 16.67 4.65 7.02
C LEU A 32 15.89 5.56 7.97
N LYS A 33 14.73 6.09 7.54
CA LYS A 33 13.86 6.94 8.36
C LYS A 33 12.82 6.16 9.16
N CYS A 34 12.25 5.13 8.53
CA CYS A 34 11.17 4.34 9.12
C CYS A 34 11.68 3.05 9.76
N SER A 35 12.94 2.68 9.54
CA SER A 35 13.54 1.38 9.87
C SER A 35 12.71 0.19 9.38
N ASN A 36 11.97 0.40 8.27
CA ASN A 36 11.03 -0.55 7.69
C ASN A 36 11.42 -0.82 6.23
N THR A 37 10.99 -1.94 5.67
CA THR A 37 11.20 -2.21 4.24
C THR A 37 10.36 -1.25 3.41
N ILE A 38 10.98 -0.52 2.48
CA ILE A 38 10.30 0.33 1.51
C ILE A 38 9.99 -0.44 0.22
N VAL A 39 8.73 -0.39 -0.20
CA VAL A 39 8.21 -1.05 -1.40
C VAL A 39 7.57 0.00 -2.33
N ASP A 40 7.73 -0.19 -3.65
CA ASP A 40 7.09 0.67 -4.66
C ASP A 40 5.68 0.15 -4.97
N PHE A 41 4.66 0.76 -4.36
CA PHE A 41 3.25 0.37 -4.53
C PHE A 41 2.55 1.10 -5.68
N ARG A 42 3.23 2.03 -6.35
CA ARG A 42 2.67 2.85 -7.44
C ARG A 42 2.16 2.04 -8.64
N LYS A 43 2.62 0.80 -8.79
CA LYS A 43 2.16 -0.13 -9.83
C LYS A 43 1.24 -1.24 -9.30
N MET A 44 0.93 -1.23 -8.01
CA MET A 44 0.09 -2.21 -7.34
C MET A 44 -1.33 -1.68 -7.15
N THR A 45 -2.30 -2.57 -7.14
CA THR A 45 -3.68 -2.26 -6.79
C THR A 45 -3.85 -2.06 -5.29
N ASP A 46 -4.89 -1.33 -4.87
CA ASP A 46 -5.14 -1.08 -3.44
C ASP A 46 -5.27 -2.37 -2.62
N SER A 47 -5.80 -3.43 -3.23
CA SER A 47 -5.87 -4.77 -2.64
C SER A 47 -4.50 -5.34 -2.39
N GLU A 48 -3.61 -5.34 -3.40
CA GLU A 48 -2.23 -5.82 -3.25
C GLU A 48 -1.45 -5.01 -2.22
N VAL A 49 -1.67 -3.69 -2.17
CA VAL A 49 -1.10 -2.84 -1.11
C VAL A 49 -1.58 -3.31 0.26
N ALA A 50 -2.89 -3.43 0.46
CA ALA A 50 -3.46 -3.86 1.74
C ALA A 50 -2.99 -5.26 2.14
N GLU A 51 -2.94 -6.19 1.20
CA GLU A 51 -2.43 -7.55 1.42
C GLU A 51 -0.96 -7.53 1.82
N THR A 52 -0.13 -6.72 1.17
CA THR A 52 1.29 -6.60 1.55
C THR A 52 1.44 -6.05 2.97
N HIS A 53 0.64 -5.07 3.37
CA HIS A 53 0.67 -4.53 4.74
C HIS A 53 0.12 -5.51 5.80
N LEU A 54 -0.84 -6.37 5.43
CA LEU A 54 -1.47 -7.34 6.34
C LEU A 54 -0.67 -8.63 6.49
N PHE A 55 -0.06 -9.10 5.41
CA PHE A 55 0.60 -10.41 5.33
C PHE A 55 2.13 -10.33 5.39
N SER A 56 2.73 -9.14 5.32
CA SER A 56 4.16 -9.02 5.55
C SER A 56 4.48 -9.28 7.03
N GLU A 57 5.48 -10.14 7.28
CA GLU A 57 5.98 -10.43 8.62
C GLU A 57 6.60 -9.20 9.31
N GLN A 58 7.03 -8.22 8.51
CA GLN A 58 7.64 -6.98 8.99
C GLN A 58 6.81 -5.77 8.60
N LYS A 59 6.94 -4.69 9.36
CA LYS A 59 6.32 -3.41 8.98
C LYS A 59 6.98 -2.91 7.70
N VAL A 60 6.15 -2.61 6.71
CA VAL A 60 6.57 -2.02 5.45
C VAL A 60 6.12 -0.57 5.35
N CYS A 61 6.91 0.22 4.64
CA CYS A 61 6.51 1.55 4.17
C CYS A 61 6.62 1.57 2.64
N GLY A 62 6.14 2.63 2.00
CA GLY A 62 6.17 2.62 0.55
C GLY A 62 5.88 3.92 -0.14
N LEU A 63 6.02 3.85 -1.46
CA LEU A 63 5.65 4.89 -2.40
C LEU A 63 4.27 4.58 -2.95
N TYR A 64 3.35 5.52 -2.78
CA TYR A 64 1.96 5.40 -3.22
C TYR A 64 1.66 6.52 -4.21
N ASN A 65 0.76 6.26 -5.14
CA ASN A 65 0.14 7.32 -5.92
C ASN A 65 -0.84 8.09 -5.03
N LYS A 66 -1.06 9.37 -5.35
CA LYS A 66 -2.01 10.23 -4.64
C LYS A 66 -3.42 9.65 -4.62
N GLU A 67 -3.78 8.94 -5.69
CA GLU A 67 -5.07 8.26 -5.85
C GLU A 67 -5.24 7.09 -4.87
N GLN A 68 -4.16 6.34 -4.60
CA GLN A 68 -4.18 5.23 -3.64
C GLN A 68 -4.36 5.73 -2.20
N LEU A 69 -3.76 6.89 -1.87
CA LEU A 69 -3.92 7.53 -0.55
C LEU A 69 -5.20 8.37 -0.44
N ALA A 70 -5.92 8.56 -1.55
CA ALA A 70 -7.20 9.21 -1.50
C ALA A 70 -8.16 8.35 -0.67
N LYS A 71 -9.03 9.00 0.11
CA LYS A 71 -10.07 8.26 0.82
C LYS A 71 -10.85 7.48 -0.23
N PRO A 72 -11.10 6.17 -0.04
CA PRO A 72 -11.97 5.44 -0.94
C PRO A 72 -13.30 6.18 -0.92
N SER A 73 -13.57 6.93 -1.99
CA SER A 73 -14.84 7.62 -2.17
C SER A 73 -15.88 6.54 -2.02
N GLN A 74 -16.85 6.76 -1.12
CA GLN A 74 -17.96 5.86 -0.86
C GLN A 74 -18.91 5.81 -2.08
N GLU A 75 -18.38 5.76 -3.30
CA GLU A 75 -19.12 5.35 -4.48
C GLU A 75 -19.00 3.82 -4.56
N GLN A 76 -19.52 3.15 -3.53
CA GLN A 76 -20.07 1.83 -3.75
C GLN A 76 -21.28 2.08 -4.63
N LYS A 77 -21.05 2.17 -5.95
CA LYS A 77 -22.08 1.95 -6.95
C LYS A 77 -22.76 0.67 -6.53
N GLN A 78 -23.96 0.82 -6.01
CA GLN A 78 -24.98 -0.21 -6.03
C GLN A 78 -25.14 -0.59 -7.50
N LEU A 79 -24.29 -1.50 -7.97
CA LEU A 79 -24.57 -2.32 -9.14
C LEU A 79 -25.79 -3.13 -8.73
N LYS A 80 -26.98 -2.53 -8.92
CA LYS A 80 -28.22 -3.29 -9.01
C LYS A 80 -28.00 -4.23 -10.20
N LEU A 81 -27.63 -5.48 -9.94
CA LEU A 81 -27.93 -6.55 -10.86
C LEU A 81 -29.46 -6.62 -10.89
N ASN A 82 -30.05 -6.00 -11.90
CA ASN A 82 -31.42 -6.31 -12.28
C ASN A 82 -31.37 -7.73 -12.87
N PHE A 83 -31.95 -8.69 -12.15
CA PHE A 83 -32.47 -9.92 -12.74
C PHE A 83 -33.91 -9.65 -13.18
#